data_AF-A0A6G6K6D5-F1
#
_entry.id   AF-A0A6G6K6D5-F1
#
_cell.length_a   1.000
_cell.length_b   1.000
_cell.length_c   1.000
_cell.angle_alpha   90.00
_cell.angle_beta   90.00
_cell.angle_gamma   90.00
#
_symmetry.space_group_name_H-M   'P 1'
#
loop_
_entity.id
_entity.type
_entity.pdbx_description
1 polymer ?
#
loop_
_entity_poly.entity_id
_entity_poly.type
_entity_poly.pdbx_seq_one_letter_code
_entity_poly.pdbx_strand_id
1 'polypeptide(L)'
;MPSSNVYPRAFATIGVVLTGVAVALGMWLFRGREVKPSSNRETVSAEVDPDTKAGATSVLGRQKIPSAAKLIFMGPGEDGYPELTPSQLEAYVVQEGRSAASLLTAFVLSNGEASWLREAAERYPENPRVSATMLMRGSELGGGSKEWIRRMQENDPKNSLGWYQAALTAFKNGNSDDALDALQSAVSRGRPSQYHEEFSREVSKAYRSAGYEALQAESLGASRMEGQHFSLLVELATLVSAEPAFARGPAGKEMLDLAEKLRTSTGRGMVMDRMAATMIDSHLLSQFELSDDVPGTGVFTIEQLEKGRYESSEIMALVERCKRLMPKLSDTEVKQFLRRMSIEGEVKAMEWVVQTHTAVK
;
A
#
# COMPACT_ATOMS: atom_id res chain seq x y z
N MET A 1 -48.03 24.54 -26.66
CA MET A 1 -47.28 25.49 -25.81
C MET A 1 -48.14 25.84 -24.61
N PRO A 2 -47.59 26.05 -23.40
CA PRO A 2 -46.19 25.93 -22.96
C PRO A 2 -45.99 24.68 -22.06
N SER A 3 -44.87 23.95 -21.94
CA SER A 3 -43.41 24.21 -21.95
C SER A 3 -42.88 24.98 -20.74
N SER A 4 -42.42 24.27 -19.70
CA SER A 4 -41.14 24.52 -18.98
C SER A 4 -40.98 23.67 -17.71
N ASN A 5 -40.53 22.42 -17.84
CA ASN A 5 -39.81 21.76 -16.74
C ASN A 5 -38.33 22.10 -16.87
N VAL A 6 -37.89 23.06 -16.07
CA VAL A 6 -36.48 23.39 -15.86
C VAL A 6 -35.97 22.47 -14.74
N TYR A 7 -35.33 21.36 -15.10
CA TYR A 7 -34.43 20.67 -14.19
C TYR A 7 -33.01 21.18 -14.48
N PRO A 8 -32.31 21.76 -13.47
CA PRO A 8 -30.97 22.27 -13.68
C PRO A 8 -29.99 21.11 -13.93
N ARG A 9 -29.06 21.36 -14.85
CA ARG A 9 -27.91 20.52 -15.20
C ARG A 9 -27.08 20.21 -13.94
N ALA A 10 -27.38 19.12 -13.25
CA ALA A 10 -26.59 18.58 -12.14
C ALA A 10 -25.92 17.23 -12.50
N PHE A 11 -25.88 16.87 -13.79
CA PHE A 11 -25.45 15.55 -14.24
C PHE A 11 -23.98 15.44 -14.66
N ALA A 12 -23.20 16.52 -14.58
CA ALA A 12 -21.77 16.51 -14.94
C ALA A 12 -20.81 16.64 -13.75
N THR A 13 -21.32 16.93 -12.54
CA THR A 13 -20.48 17.25 -11.37
C THR A 13 -20.16 16.03 -10.50
N ILE A 14 -20.93 14.94 -10.61
CA ILE A 14 -20.85 13.77 -9.72
C ILE A 14 -19.59 12.92 -10.00
N GLY A 15 -19.17 12.78 -11.27
CA GLY A 15 -17.95 12.07 -11.64
C GLY A 15 -16.65 12.84 -11.34
N VAL A 16 -16.70 14.18 -11.31
CA VAL A 16 -15.51 15.03 -11.18
C VAL A 16 -15.00 15.10 -9.74
N VAL A 17 -15.87 14.97 -8.72
CA VAL A 17 -15.45 15.10 -7.31
C VAL A 17 -14.75 13.83 -6.81
N LEU A 18 -15.20 12.63 -7.19
CA LEU A 18 -14.54 11.36 -6.85
C LEU A 18 -13.18 11.23 -7.57
N THR A 19 -13.12 11.64 -8.84
CA THR A 19 -11.87 11.71 -9.61
C THR A 19 -10.91 12.77 -9.03
N GLY A 20 -11.41 13.92 -8.56
CA GLY A 20 -10.59 14.97 -7.95
C GLY A 20 -9.94 14.57 -6.63
N VAL A 21 -10.65 13.81 -5.78
CA VAL A 21 -10.11 13.29 -4.52
C VAL A 21 -9.16 12.10 -4.77
N ALA A 22 -9.48 11.22 -5.72
CA ALA A 22 -8.62 10.09 -6.11
C ALA A 22 -7.35 10.53 -6.86
N VAL A 23 -7.40 11.55 -7.72
CA VAL A 23 -6.23 12.14 -8.39
C VAL A 23 -5.36 12.89 -7.38
N ALA A 24 -5.95 13.58 -6.40
CA ALA A 24 -5.18 14.21 -5.31
C ALA A 24 -4.47 13.16 -4.43
N LEU A 25 -5.11 12.02 -4.12
CA LEU A 25 -4.50 10.91 -3.38
C LEU A 25 -3.46 10.13 -4.20
N GLY A 26 -3.74 9.86 -5.47
CA GLY A 26 -2.80 9.21 -6.40
C GLY A 26 -1.58 10.09 -6.67
N MET A 27 -1.77 11.40 -6.91
CA MET A 27 -0.65 12.34 -7.05
C MET A 27 0.09 12.60 -5.75
N TRP A 28 -0.54 12.48 -4.58
CA TRP A 28 0.14 12.72 -3.29
C TRP A 28 0.88 11.49 -2.77
N LEU A 29 0.39 10.28 -3.03
CA LEU A 29 1.10 9.02 -2.70
C LEU A 29 2.16 8.64 -3.75
N PHE A 30 2.04 9.10 -5.01
CA PHE A 30 2.98 8.75 -6.10
C PHE A 30 3.77 9.94 -6.70
N ARG A 31 3.70 11.17 -6.15
CA ARG A 31 4.66 12.22 -6.54
C ARG A 31 6.04 11.90 -5.98
N GLY A 32 6.85 11.20 -6.78
CA GLY A 32 8.28 11.08 -6.50
C GLY A 32 9.02 9.95 -7.19
N ARG A 33 8.88 9.74 -8.50
CA ARG A 33 9.88 9.00 -9.31
C ARG A 33 10.08 9.70 -10.66
N GLU A 34 10.62 10.92 -10.62
CA GLU A 34 11.49 11.34 -11.71
C GLU A 34 12.92 10.97 -11.30
N VAL A 35 13.45 9.94 -11.97
CA VAL A 35 14.86 9.57 -11.87
C VAL A 35 15.66 10.71 -12.49
N LYS A 36 16.23 11.58 -11.67
CA LYS A 36 17.31 12.46 -12.13
C LYS A 36 18.56 11.62 -12.33
N PRO A 37 19.18 11.59 -13.52
CA PRO A 37 20.46 10.92 -13.69
C PRO A 37 21.51 11.65 -12.86
N SER A 38 22.14 10.95 -11.93
CA SER A 38 23.25 11.49 -11.15
C SER A 38 24.49 11.62 -12.04
N SER A 39 24.67 12.78 -12.68
CA SER A 39 25.98 13.17 -13.18
C SER A 39 26.77 13.80 -12.02
N ASN A 40 27.65 13.00 -11.42
CA ASN A 40 29.01 13.41 -11.06
C ASN A 40 29.73 12.21 -10.42
N ARG A 41 30.51 11.51 -11.24
CA ARG A 41 31.66 10.76 -10.74
C ARG A 41 32.75 11.78 -10.45
N GLU A 42 32.90 12.15 -9.18
CA GLU A 42 34.21 12.55 -8.69
C GLU A 42 34.89 11.30 -8.16
N THR A 43 35.91 10.87 -8.90
CA THR A 43 36.86 9.84 -8.49
C THR A 43 37.64 10.33 -7.28
N VAL A 44 37.37 9.76 -6.11
CA VAL A 44 38.29 9.84 -4.98
C VAL A 44 39.05 8.52 -4.92
N SER A 45 40.31 8.56 -5.34
CA SER A 45 41.29 7.49 -5.10
C SER A 45 41.43 7.29 -3.60
N ALA A 46 41.17 6.06 -3.12
CA ALA A 46 41.48 5.66 -1.76
C ALA A 46 42.96 5.29 -1.67
N GLU A 47 43.75 6.16 -1.05
CA GLU A 47 45.03 5.80 -0.46
C GLU A 47 44.76 5.24 0.94
N VAL A 48 45.20 4.01 1.19
CA VAL A 48 44.93 3.25 2.41
C VAL A 48 46.01 3.59 3.44
N ASP A 49 45.63 4.26 4.52
CA ASP A 49 46.46 4.41 5.72
C ASP A 49 46.09 3.29 6.72
N PRO A 50 47.02 2.38 7.08
CA PRO A 50 46.71 1.20 7.86
C PRO A 50 46.98 1.44 9.35
N ASP A 51 46.21 2.31 10.00
CA ASP A 51 46.17 2.30 11.47
C ASP A 51 44.96 3.04 12.05
N THR A 52 43.83 2.35 12.20
CA THR A 52 42.86 2.66 13.26
C THR A 52 42.01 1.43 13.59
N LYS A 53 42.45 0.66 14.58
CA LYS A 53 41.54 -0.12 15.44
C LYS A 53 40.89 0.83 16.44
N ALA A 54 39.63 0.56 16.76
CA ALA A 54 38.72 1.24 17.70
C ALA A 54 38.00 2.49 17.13
N GLY A 55 36.71 2.33 16.85
CA GLY A 55 35.85 3.43 16.40
C GLY A 55 34.41 3.03 16.10
N ALA A 56 33.79 2.15 16.89
CA ALA A 56 32.34 1.92 16.88
C ALA A 56 31.60 3.03 17.68
N THR A 57 31.95 4.28 17.42
CA THR A 57 31.30 5.46 18.01
C THR A 57 30.64 6.26 16.92
N SER A 58 29.32 6.05 16.79
CA SER A 58 28.33 7.05 16.43
C SER A 58 28.66 7.94 15.21
N VAL A 59 28.30 7.44 14.02
CA VAL A 59 27.89 8.30 12.89
C VAL A 59 26.40 8.71 13.06
N LEU A 60 25.89 8.78 14.29
CA LEU A 60 24.74 9.62 14.63
C LEU A 60 25.27 11.02 14.98
N GLY A 61 25.92 11.66 14.01
CA GLY A 61 26.34 13.04 14.13
C GLY A 61 25.11 13.95 14.19
N ARG A 62 24.72 14.37 15.41
CA ARG A 62 23.82 15.53 15.70
C ARG A 62 22.47 15.60 14.98
N GLN A 63 22.00 14.58 14.28
CA GLN A 63 20.66 14.59 13.74
C GLN A 63 19.69 14.24 14.87
N LYS A 64 18.82 15.19 15.22
CA LYS A 64 17.80 15.01 16.25
C LYS A 64 16.80 13.98 15.73
N ILE A 65 16.98 12.71 16.12
CA ILE A 65 16.09 11.63 15.69
C ILE A 65 14.66 11.98 16.14
N PRO A 66 13.66 11.98 15.23
CA PRO A 66 12.29 12.27 15.59
C PRO A 66 11.76 11.36 16.71
N SER A 67 10.79 11.84 17.49
CA SER A 67 10.10 10.99 18.45
C SER A 67 9.36 9.85 17.75
N ALA A 68 9.15 8.74 18.45
CA ALA A 68 8.45 7.58 17.90
C ALA A 68 7.04 7.94 17.37
N ALA A 69 6.36 8.86 18.03
CA ALA A 69 5.07 9.39 17.60
C ALA A 69 5.16 10.15 16.27
N LYS A 70 6.21 10.95 16.05
CA LYS A 70 6.42 11.70 14.80
C LYS A 70 6.72 10.75 13.63
N LEU A 71 7.39 9.63 13.90
CA LEU A 71 7.77 8.66 12.87
C LEU A 71 6.56 7.91 12.27
N ILE A 72 5.46 7.72 13.01
CA ILE A 72 4.27 6.97 12.57
C ILE A 72 3.58 7.58 11.33
N PHE A 73 3.49 8.91 11.25
CA PHE A 73 2.79 9.61 10.16
C PHE A 73 3.73 10.46 9.28
N MET A 74 5.03 10.24 9.37
CA MET A 74 5.97 10.91 8.48
C MET A 74 5.75 10.37 7.06
N GLY A 75 5.09 11.14 6.19
CA GLY A 75 5.02 10.82 4.76
C GLY A 75 6.32 11.16 4.02
N PRO A 76 6.41 10.88 2.71
CA PRO A 76 7.43 11.41 1.83
C PRO A 76 7.22 12.93 1.65
N GLY A 77 7.61 13.73 2.65
CA GLY A 77 7.54 15.19 2.67
C GLY A 77 8.83 15.79 3.26
N GLU A 78 8.85 17.09 3.55
CA GLU A 78 10.07 17.89 3.83
C GLU A 78 11.03 17.33 4.90
N ASP A 79 10.57 16.50 5.84
CA ASP A 79 11.45 15.86 6.83
C ASP A 79 11.89 14.43 6.47
N GLY A 80 11.17 13.73 5.57
CA GLY A 80 11.45 12.37 5.08
C GLY A 80 11.60 11.29 6.16
N TYR A 81 11.32 10.01 5.86
CA TYR A 81 11.76 8.96 6.80
C TYR A 81 13.28 9.04 6.99
N PRO A 82 13.83 8.82 8.20
CA PRO A 82 15.27 8.74 8.38
C PRO A 82 15.81 7.64 7.47
N GLU A 83 16.67 7.97 6.52
CA GLU A 83 17.23 7.00 5.58
C GLU A 83 18.42 6.27 6.22
N LEU A 84 18.52 4.97 5.93
CA LEU A 84 19.72 4.21 6.28
C LEU A 84 20.74 4.39 5.16
N THR A 85 22.00 4.59 5.51
CA THR A 85 23.07 4.70 4.52
C THR A 85 23.28 3.35 3.81
N PRO A 86 23.84 3.32 2.59
CA PRO A 86 24.17 2.08 1.90
C PRO A 86 25.01 1.12 2.76
N SER A 87 25.98 1.65 3.52
CA SER A 87 26.81 0.85 4.43
C SER A 87 26.02 0.27 5.60
N GLN A 88 25.04 0.99 6.15
CA GLN A 88 24.15 0.46 7.19
C GLN A 88 23.23 -0.64 6.65
N LEU A 89 22.74 -0.48 5.42
CA LEU A 89 21.92 -1.50 4.74
C LEU A 89 22.73 -2.76 4.46
N GLU A 90 23.95 -2.63 3.92
CA GLU A 90 24.81 -3.79 3.65
C GLU A 90 25.22 -4.49 4.96
N ALA A 91 25.55 -3.74 6.01
CA ALA A 91 25.86 -4.32 7.32
C ALA A 91 24.67 -5.13 7.88
N TYR A 92 23.46 -4.58 7.80
CA TYR A 92 22.23 -5.29 8.17
C TYR A 92 22.03 -6.56 7.34
N VAL A 93 22.16 -6.45 6.02
CA VAL A 93 21.99 -7.56 5.09
C VAL A 93 22.98 -8.69 5.38
N VAL A 94 24.26 -8.37 5.60
CA VAL A 94 25.30 -9.34 5.97
C VAL A 94 25.00 -9.98 7.34
N GLN A 95 24.62 -9.17 8.33
CA GLN A 95 24.28 -9.65 9.68
C GLN A 95 23.12 -10.66 9.67
N GLU A 96 22.07 -10.41 8.88
CA GLU A 96 20.92 -11.32 8.74
C GLU A 96 21.17 -12.45 7.71
N GLY A 97 22.43 -12.72 7.35
CA GLY A 97 22.82 -13.83 6.49
C GLY A 97 22.42 -13.67 5.02
N ARG A 98 22.21 -12.43 4.57
CA ARG A 98 21.82 -12.07 3.20
C ARG A 98 20.60 -12.88 2.75
N SER A 99 19.60 -12.96 3.64
CA SER A 99 18.36 -13.70 3.47
C SER A 99 17.40 -12.98 2.51
N ALA A 100 16.37 -13.68 2.03
CA ALA A 100 15.32 -13.05 1.21
C ALA A 100 14.69 -11.84 1.93
N ALA A 101 14.44 -11.98 3.23
CA ALA A 101 13.86 -10.92 4.04
C ALA A 101 14.78 -9.69 4.11
N SER A 102 16.06 -9.87 4.41
CA SER A 102 16.99 -8.76 4.53
C SER A 102 17.25 -8.05 3.21
N LEU A 103 17.35 -8.80 2.09
CA LEU A 103 17.49 -8.24 0.75
C LEU A 103 16.25 -7.43 0.32
N LEU A 104 15.04 -7.94 0.56
CA LEU A 104 13.81 -7.21 0.25
C LEU A 104 13.66 -5.95 1.12
N THR A 105 14.05 -6.02 2.40
CA THR A 105 14.10 -4.84 3.26
C THR A 105 15.11 -3.82 2.75
N ALA A 106 16.31 -4.24 2.35
CA ALA A 106 17.30 -3.34 1.77
C ALA A 106 16.81 -2.69 0.48
N PHE A 107 16.17 -3.44 -0.43
CA PHE A 107 15.53 -2.92 -1.64
C PHE A 107 14.56 -1.77 -1.33
N VAL A 108 13.68 -1.94 -0.35
CA VAL A 108 12.69 -0.92 -0.01
C VAL A 108 13.34 0.28 0.70
N LEU A 109 14.26 0.03 1.63
CA LEU A 109 14.92 1.10 2.39
C LEU A 109 15.91 1.92 1.55
N SER A 110 16.42 1.37 0.44
CA SER A 110 17.26 2.06 -0.56
C SER A 110 16.47 2.75 -1.67
N ASN A 111 15.16 2.97 -1.49
CA ASN A 111 14.26 3.58 -2.47
C ASN A 111 14.18 2.80 -3.80
N GLY A 112 14.33 1.48 -3.75
CA GLY A 112 14.16 0.57 -4.88
C GLY A 112 15.44 0.31 -5.65
N GLU A 113 16.60 0.29 -5.00
CA GLU A 113 17.86 -0.05 -5.67
C GLU A 113 17.80 -1.50 -6.16
N ALA A 114 17.76 -1.63 -7.48
CA ALA A 114 17.45 -2.87 -8.18
C ALA A 114 18.36 -4.08 -7.87
N SER A 115 19.61 -3.82 -7.46
CA SER A 115 20.61 -4.84 -7.12
C SER A 115 20.08 -5.82 -6.06
N TRP A 116 19.47 -5.31 -5.00
CA TRP A 116 18.93 -6.10 -3.89
C TRP A 116 17.79 -7.03 -4.31
N LEU A 117 16.84 -6.51 -5.11
CA LEU A 117 15.69 -7.30 -5.56
C LEU A 117 16.11 -8.35 -6.60
N ARG A 118 17.04 -8.02 -7.51
CA ARG A 118 17.60 -9.02 -8.45
C ARG A 118 18.28 -10.15 -7.72
N GLU A 119 19.10 -9.84 -6.73
CA GLU A 119 19.74 -10.88 -5.93
C GLU A 119 18.71 -11.73 -5.16
N ALA A 120 17.71 -11.10 -4.55
CA ALA A 120 16.65 -11.84 -3.87
C ALA A 120 15.91 -12.79 -4.82
N ALA A 121 15.63 -12.32 -6.04
CA ALA A 121 15.01 -13.10 -7.11
C ALA A 121 15.86 -14.28 -7.59
N GLU A 122 17.18 -14.10 -7.70
CA GLU A 122 18.11 -15.15 -8.11
C GLU A 122 18.30 -16.21 -7.01
N ARG A 123 18.45 -15.78 -5.76
CA ARG A 123 18.79 -16.67 -4.64
C ARG A 123 17.58 -17.35 -4.02
N TYR A 124 16.42 -16.70 -4.06
CA TYR A 124 15.22 -17.16 -3.36
C TYR A 124 13.96 -17.10 -4.24
N PRO A 125 13.97 -17.71 -5.45
CA PRO A 125 12.83 -17.65 -6.38
C PRO A 125 11.56 -18.32 -5.83
N GLU A 126 11.71 -19.29 -4.93
CA GLU A 126 10.62 -20.02 -4.25
C GLU A 126 10.02 -19.25 -3.07
N ASN A 127 10.62 -18.11 -2.68
CA ASN A 127 10.08 -17.33 -1.58
C ASN A 127 8.90 -16.47 -2.09
N PRO A 128 7.69 -16.64 -1.55
CA PRO A 128 6.53 -15.94 -2.08
C PRO A 128 6.56 -14.42 -1.80
N ARG A 129 7.36 -13.96 -0.82
CA ARG A 129 7.63 -12.53 -0.62
C ARG A 129 8.40 -11.92 -1.80
N VAL A 130 9.38 -12.66 -2.32
CA VAL A 130 10.15 -12.24 -3.50
C VAL A 130 9.24 -12.18 -4.72
N SER A 131 8.37 -13.18 -4.90
CA SER A 131 7.38 -13.19 -5.98
C SER A 131 6.41 -12.00 -5.88
N ALA A 132 5.88 -11.72 -4.69
CA ALA A 132 5.01 -10.56 -4.46
C ALA A 132 5.73 -9.24 -4.77
N THR A 133 6.97 -9.03 -4.30
CA THR A 133 7.71 -7.81 -4.60
C THR A 133 8.04 -7.67 -6.09
N MET A 134 8.40 -8.77 -6.77
CA MET A 134 8.64 -8.76 -8.22
C MET A 134 7.38 -8.42 -9.02
N LEU A 135 6.21 -8.89 -8.60
CA LEU A 135 4.94 -8.52 -9.25
C LEU A 135 4.62 -7.03 -9.11
N MET A 136 4.90 -6.45 -7.95
CA MET A 136 4.51 -5.08 -7.66
C MET A 136 5.54 -4.04 -8.08
N ARG A 137 6.83 -4.41 -8.13
CA ARG A 137 7.96 -3.49 -8.34
C ARG A 137 8.94 -3.94 -9.44
N GLY A 138 8.82 -5.17 -9.92
CA GLY A 138 9.76 -5.76 -10.87
C GLY A 138 9.59 -5.30 -12.33
N SER A 139 8.51 -4.58 -12.66
CA SER A 139 8.31 -4.01 -14.01
C SER A 139 9.44 -3.06 -14.40
N GLU A 140 9.97 -2.29 -13.44
CA GLU A 140 11.13 -1.41 -13.64
C GLU A 140 12.45 -2.19 -13.86
N LEU A 141 12.46 -3.49 -13.57
CA LEU A 141 13.65 -4.34 -13.60
C LEU A 141 13.72 -5.26 -14.82
N GLY A 142 12.77 -5.13 -15.77
CA GLY A 142 12.69 -5.97 -16.96
C GLY A 142 12.34 -7.43 -16.67
N GLY A 143 11.93 -7.76 -15.44
CA GLY A 143 11.48 -9.10 -15.09
C GLY A 143 10.16 -9.45 -15.79
N GLY A 144 10.09 -10.63 -16.40
CA GLY A 144 8.88 -11.09 -17.06
C GLY A 144 7.74 -11.28 -16.06
N SER A 145 6.70 -10.44 -16.13
CA SER A 145 5.52 -10.51 -15.25
C SER A 145 4.91 -11.92 -15.20
N LYS A 146 4.83 -12.62 -16.35
CA LYS A 146 4.26 -13.97 -16.44
C LYS A 146 4.95 -15.00 -15.54
N GLU A 147 6.28 -14.97 -15.44
CA GLU A 147 7.01 -15.94 -14.62
C GLU A 147 6.77 -15.69 -13.13
N TRP A 148 6.74 -14.43 -12.71
CA TRP A 148 6.48 -14.08 -11.31
C TRP A 148 5.02 -14.25 -10.92
N ILE A 149 4.09 -14.12 -11.87
CA ILE A 149 2.68 -14.52 -11.68
C ILE A 149 2.61 -16.00 -11.36
N ARG A 150 3.23 -16.85 -12.20
CA ARG A 150 3.27 -18.30 -12.01
C ARG A 150 3.91 -18.67 -10.66
N ARG A 151 5.08 -18.12 -10.35
CA ARG A 151 5.75 -18.36 -9.05
C ARG A 151 4.91 -17.92 -7.86
N MET A 152 4.23 -16.78 -7.94
CA MET A 152 3.35 -16.33 -6.85
C MET A 152 2.21 -17.32 -6.62
N GLN A 153 1.61 -17.83 -7.70
CA GLN A 153 0.53 -18.82 -7.63
C GLN A 153 1.02 -20.18 -7.09
N GLU A 154 2.27 -20.56 -7.37
CA GLU A 154 2.86 -21.81 -6.88
C GLU A 154 3.37 -21.72 -5.43
N ASN A 155 4.06 -20.63 -5.10
CA ASN A 155 4.71 -20.43 -3.80
C ASN A 155 3.72 -20.04 -2.69
N ASP A 156 2.61 -19.37 -3.03
CA ASP A 156 1.49 -19.14 -2.12
C ASP A 156 0.14 -19.20 -2.87
N PRO A 157 -0.39 -20.40 -3.14
CA PRO A 157 -1.62 -20.58 -3.90
C PRO A 157 -2.87 -20.02 -3.22
N LYS A 158 -2.80 -19.74 -1.90
CA LYS A 158 -3.90 -19.16 -1.13
C LYS A 158 -3.93 -17.64 -1.21
N ASN A 159 -2.85 -17.00 -1.63
CA ASN A 159 -2.78 -15.56 -1.79
C ASN A 159 -3.30 -15.16 -3.18
N SER A 160 -4.36 -14.36 -3.21
CA SER A 160 -5.00 -13.94 -4.48
C SER A 160 -4.18 -12.94 -5.30
N LEU A 161 -3.07 -12.40 -4.78
CA LEU A 161 -2.26 -11.40 -5.48
C LEU A 161 -1.80 -11.87 -6.87
N GLY A 162 -1.31 -13.11 -6.98
CA GLY A 162 -0.87 -13.67 -8.26
C GLY A 162 -2.02 -13.82 -9.28
N TRP A 163 -3.24 -14.07 -8.80
CA TRP A 163 -4.42 -14.23 -9.65
C TRP A 163 -4.98 -12.89 -10.11
N TYR A 164 -5.02 -11.88 -9.23
CA TYR A 164 -5.36 -10.51 -9.63
C TYR A 164 -4.34 -9.93 -10.63
N GLN A 165 -3.05 -10.21 -10.46
CA GLN A 165 -2.03 -9.80 -11.43
C GLN A 165 -2.17 -10.52 -12.77
N ALA A 166 -2.55 -11.81 -12.76
CA ALA A 166 -2.87 -12.54 -13.98
C ALA A 166 -4.06 -11.91 -14.72
N ALA A 167 -5.14 -11.62 -14.01
CA ALA A 167 -6.32 -10.95 -14.56
C ALA A 167 -5.97 -9.59 -15.16
N LEU A 168 -5.20 -8.76 -14.42
CA LEU A 168 -4.78 -7.44 -14.88
C LEU A 168 -3.96 -7.54 -16.17
N THR A 169 -2.99 -8.47 -16.19
CA THR A 169 -2.12 -8.68 -17.34
C THR A 169 -2.92 -9.15 -18.56
N ALA A 170 -3.89 -10.06 -18.36
CA ALA A 170 -4.75 -10.56 -19.43
C ALA A 170 -5.65 -9.46 -20.01
N PHE A 171 -6.31 -8.66 -19.16
CA PHE A 171 -7.10 -7.50 -19.60
C PHE A 171 -6.26 -6.51 -20.41
N LYS A 172 -5.05 -6.16 -19.91
CA LYS A 172 -4.14 -5.24 -20.63
C LYS A 172 -3.69 -5.75 -21.99
N ASN A 173 -3.66 -7.06 -22.18
CA ASN A 173 -3.31 -7.69 -23.46
C ASN A 173 -4.52 -7.92 -24.37
N GLY A 174 -5.74 -7.56 -23.94
CA GLY A 174 -6.98 -7.80 -24.68
C GLY A 174 -7.53 -9.23 -24.58
N ASN A 175 -6.92 -10.09 -23.77
CA ASN A 175 -7.38 -11.46 -23.55
C ASN A 175 -8.46 -11.48 -22.45
N SER A 176 -9.69 -11.11 -22.81
CA SER A 176 -10.77 -10.98 -21.82
C SER A 176 -11.14 -12.32 -21.18
N ASP A 177 -11.19 -13.43 -21.93
CA ASP A 177 -11.54 -14.75 -21.38
C ASP A 177 -10.54 -15.19 -20.29
N ASP A 178 -9.24 -15.14 -20.59
CA ASP A 178 -8.17 -15.44 -19.61
C ASP A 178 -8.27 -14.53 -18.37
N ALA A 179 -8.66 -13.26 -18.57
CA ALA A 179 -8.78 -12.29 -17.49
C ALA A 179 -9.93 -12.62 -16.54
N LEU A 180 -11.09 -13.01 -17.10
CA LEU A 180 -12.27 -13.42 -16.35
C LEU A 180 -12.00 -14.70 -15.56
N ASP A 181 -11.37 -15.70 -16.17
CA ASP A 181 -11.00 -16.96 -15.51
C ASP A 181 -10.03 -16.74 -14.34
N ALA A 182 -9.05 -15.84 -14.53
CA ALA A 182 -8.11 -15.46 -13.49
C ALA A 182 -8.77 -14.68 -12.34
N LEU A 183 -9.73 -13.80 -12.66
CA LEU A 183 -10.48 -13.04 -11.66
C LEU A 183 -11.37 -13.94 -10.80
N GLN A 184 -12.09 -14.87 -11.43
CA GLN A 184 -12.89 -15.87 -10.75
C GLN A 184 -12.03 -16.74 -9.82
N SER A 185 -10.84 -17.11 -10.30
CA SER A 185 -9.85 -17.83 -9.50
C SER A 185 -9.38 -17.01 -8.29
N ALA A 186 -9.18 -15.70 -8.44
CA ALA A 186 -8.77 -14.81 -7.35
C ALA A 186 -9.82 -14.73 -6.22
N VAL A 187 -11.12 -14.63 -6.56
CA VAL A 187 -12.20 -14.47 -5.57
C VAL A 187 -12.34 -15.68 -4.65
N SER A 188 -12.08 -16.88 -5.15
CA SER A 188 -12.11 -18.12 -4.35
C SER A 188 -10.93 -18.26 -3.37
N ARG A 189 -9.95 -17.35 -3.41
CA ARG A 189 -8.72 -17.39 -2.62
C ARG A 189 -8.74 -16.37 -1.50
N GLY A 190 -7.71 -16.42 -0.65
CA GLY A 190 -7.49 -15.46 0.42
C GLY A 190 -7.26 -14.05 -0.09
N ARG A 191 -6.95 -13.12 0.80
CA ARG A 191 -6.75 -11.71 0.44
C ARG A 191 -5.43 -11.51 -0.31
N PRO A 192 -5.34 -10.50 -1.20
CA PRO A 192 -4.07 -10.14 -1.79
C PRO A 192 -3.17 -9.64 -0.65
N SER A 193 -2.02 -10.27 -0.49
CA SER A 193 -1.06 -9.96 0.59
C SER A 193 0.33 -9.73 0.05
N GLN A 194 1.01 -8.73 0.61
CA GLN A 194 2.42 -8.44 0.40
C GLN A 194 3.24 -8.67 1.68
N TYR A 195 2.73 -9.48 2.62
CA TYR A 195 3.44 -9.88 3.84
C TYR A 195 3.86 -8.68 4.70
N HIS A 196 2.91 -7.78 4.91
CA HIS A 196 3.17 -6.51 5.56
C HIS A 196 3.70 -6.67 7.00
N GLU A 197 3.15 -7.59 7.78
CA GLU A 197 3.59 -7.81 9.17
C GLU A 197 5.05 -8.30 9.23
N GLU A 198 5.41 -9.23 8.34
CA GLU A 198 6.78 -9.70 8.18
C GLU A 198 7.69 -8.57 7.74
N PHE A 199 7.27 -7.79 6.75
CA PHE A 199 8.06 -6.68 6.23
C PHE A 199 8.32 -5.60 7.30
N SER A 200 7.28 -5.19 8.04
CA SER A 200 7.36 -4.23 9.13
C SER A 200 8.39 -4.64 10.18
N ARG A 201 8.37 -5.92 10.58
CA ARG A 201 9.31 -6.50 11.55
C ARG A 201 10.76 -6.43 11.06
N GLU A 202 11.00 -6.72 9.79
CA GLU A 202 12.35 -6.69 9.20
C GLU A 202 12.87 -5.26 9.04
N VAL A 203 12.00 -4.31 8.68
CA VAL A 203 12.34 -2.88 8.72
C VAL A 203 12.73 -2.45 10.13
N SER A 204 11.98 -2.84 11.16
CA SER A 204 12.35 -2.55 12.55
C SER A 204 13.69 -3.17 12.95
N LYS A 205 14.04 -4.36 12.45
CA LYS A 205 15.38 -4.93 12.68
C LYS A 205 16.46 -4.10 12.02
N ALA A 206 16.29 -3.67 10.77
CA ALA A 206 17.26 -2.87 10.04
C ALA A 206 17.55 -1.53 10.74
N TYR A 207 16.51 -0.86 11.26
CA TYR A 207 16.71 0.36 12.05
C TYR A 207 17.39 0.07 13.40
N ARG A 208 17.05 -1.03 14.07
CA ARG A 208 17.75 -1.43 15.31
C ARG A 208 19.23 -1.72 15.07
N SER A 209 19.60 -2.40 13.99
CA SER A 209 21.02 -2.63 13.64
C SER A 209 21.76 -1.34 13.31
N ALA A 210 21.04 -0.30 12.88
CA ALA A 210 21.59 1.04 12.68
C ALA A 210 21.64 1.91 13.95
N GLY A 211 21.25 1.37 15.11
CA GLY A 211 21.35 2.05 16.41
C GLY A 211 20.12 2.84 16.85
N TYR A 212 18.98 2.69 16.18
CA TYR A 212 17.72 3.31 16.60
C TYR A 212 17.15 2.61 17.83
N GLU A 213 16.50 3.37 18.71
CA GLU A 213 15.82 2.80 19.87
C GLU A 213 14.64 1.91 19.44
N ALA A 214 14.30 0.93 20.28
CA ALA A 214 13.30 -0.08 19.95
C ALA A 214 11.96 0.52 19.49
N LEU A 215 11.45 1.52 20.21
CA LEU A 215 10.17 2.15 19.87
C LEU A 215 10.24 2.98 18.59
N GLN A 216 11.37 3.64 18.31
CA GLN A 216 11.56 4.39 17.06
C GLN A 216 11.63 3.44 15.85
N ALA A 217 12.36 2.34 15.99
CA ALA A 217 12.48 1.32 14.95
C ALA A 217 11.15 0.59 14.69
N GLU A 218 10.36 0.33 15.74
CA GLU A 218 9.01 -0.20 15.64
C GLU A 218 8.08 0.78 14.92
N SER A 219 8.09 2.07 15.30
CA SER A 219 7.34 3.09 14.58
C SER A 219 7.72 3.13 13.09
N LEU A 220 9.02 3.15 12.77
CA LEU A 220 9.47 3.17 11.38
C LEU A 220 9.08 1.92 10.58
N GLY A 221 9.11 0.76 11.21
CA GLY A 221 8.61 -0.48 10.62
C GLY A 221 7.11 -0.40 10.34
N ALA A 222 6.34 0.21 11.23
CA ALA A 222 4.91 0.42 11.05
C ALA A 222 4.58 1.55 10.05
N SER A 223 5.48 2.49 9.78
CA SER A 223 5.20 3.59 8.82
C SER A 223 5.58 3.26 7.38
N ARG A 224 6.59 2.40 7.18
CA ARG A 224 7.08 1.98 5.85
C ARG A 224 6.13 0.99 5.15
N MET A 225 4.84 0.98 5.52
CA MET A 225 3.83 0.17 4.85
C MET A 225 3.48 0.83 3.51
N GLU A 226 3.73 0.13 2.41
CA GLU A 226 3.28 0.58 1.10
C GLU A 226 1.99 -0.14 0.74
N GLY A 227 0.91 0.61 0.53
CA GLY A 227 -0.40 0.09 0.10
C GLY A 227 -0.43 -0.31 -1.37
N GLN A 228 0.53 -1.11 -1.85
CA GLN A 228 0.77 -1.22 -3.29
C GLN A 228 -0.33 -2.00 -4.04
N HIS A 229 -1.12 -2.87 -3.39
CA HIS A 229 -2.20 -3.59 -4.10
C HIS A 229 -3.41 -2.68 -4.37
N PHE A 230 -3.48 -1.50 -3.74
CA PHE A 230 -4.54 -0.54 -4.01
C PHE A 230 -4.65 -0.18 -5.50
N SER A 231 -3.53 0.18 -6.13
CA SER A 231 -3.52 0.57 -7.55
C SER A 231 -3.92 -0.60 -8.45
N LEU A 232 -3.42 -1.81 -8.18
CA LEU A 232 -3.80 -3.04 -8.88
C LEU A 232 -5.32 -3.25 -8.87
N LEU A 233 -5.95 -3.17 -7.69
CA LEU A 233 -7.38 -3.45 -7.56
C LEU A 233 -8.25 -2.36 -8.19
N VAL A 234 -7.85 -1.09 -8.06
CA VAL A 234 -8.56 0.04 -8.71
C VAL A 234 -8.41 -0.02 -10.23
N GLU A 235 -7.23 -0.38 -10.74
CA GLU A 235 -7.01 -0.53 -12.17
C GLU A 235 -7.84 -1.70 -12.75
N LEU A 236 -7.90 -2.82 -12.05
CA LEU A 236 -8.80 -3.93 -12.39
C LEU A 236 -10.27 -3.48 -12.45
N ALA A 237 -10.74 -2.75 -11.42
CA ALA A 237 -12.11 -2.25 -11.41
C ALA A 237 -12.38 -1.30 -12.58
N THR A 238 -11.40 -0.46 -12.93
CA THR A 238 -11.47 0.43 -14.09
C THR A 238 -11.62 -0.38 -15.39
N LEU A 239 -10.79 -1.41 -15.59
CA LEU A 239 -10.84 -2.27 -16.78
C LEU A 239 -12.15 -3.06 -16.88
N VAL A 240 -12.63 -3.61 -15.76
CA VAL A 240 -13.93 -4.28 -15.71
C VAL A 240 -15.08 -3.29 -15.99
N SER A 241 -14.97 -2.05 -15.50
CA SER A 241 -15.99 -1.01 -15.73
C SER A 241 -16.00 -0.44 -17.14
N ALA A 242 -14.92 -0.63 -17.92
CA ALA A 242 -14.81 -0.09 -19.27
C ALA A 242 -15.80 -0.73 -20.26
N GLU A 243 -16.22 -1.97 -19.99
CA GLU A 243 -17.21 -2.69 -20.78
C GLU A 243 -18.47 -2.97 -19.93
N PRO A 244 -19.64 -2.41 -20.30
CA PRO A 244 -20.88 -2.59 -19.52
C PRO A 244 -21.25 -4.06 -19.29
N ALA A 245 -20.94 -4.94 -20.25
CA ALA A 245 -21.19 -6.38 -20.14
C ALA A 245 -20.35 -7.03 -19.01
N PHE A 246 -19.10 -6.58 -18.80
CA PHE A 246 -18.27 -7.06 -17.70
C PHE A 246 -18.72 -6.46 -16.37
N ALA A 247 -18.97 -5.15 -16.34
CA ALA A 247 -19.41 -4.42 -15.15
C ALA A 247 -20.75 -4.94 -14.59
N ARG A 248 -21.70 -5.31 -15.47
CA ARG A 248 -23.01 -5.85 -15.09
C ARG A 248 -23.04 -7.38 -15.05
N GLY A 249 -21.94 -8.03 -15.43
CA GLY A 249 -21.80 -9.48 -15.50
C GLY A 249 -21.11 -10.10 -14.28
N PRO A 250 -20.66 -11.37 -14.40
CA PRO A 250 -19.96 -12.08 -13.33
C PRO A 250 -18.72 -11.36 -12.79
N ALA A 251 -17.91 -10.75 -13.65
CA ALA A 251 -16.71 -10.02 -13.23
C ALA A 251 -17.01 -8.79 -12.37
N GLY A 252 -18.04 -8.02 -12.74
CA GLY A 252 -18.51 -6.92 -11.92
C GLY A 252 -18.97 -7.39 -10.55
N LYS A 253 -19.76 -8.46 -10.49
CA LYS A 253 -20.17 -9.08 -9.22
C LYS A 253 -18.96 -9.54 -8.39
N GLU A 254 -17.99 -10.20 -9.01
CA GLU A 254 -16.76 -10.65 -8.35
C GLU A 254 -15.94 -9.51 -7.74
N MET A 255 -15.86 -8.38 -8.44
CA MET A 255 -15.19 -7.18 -7.93
C MET A 255 -15.99 -6.50 -6.81
N LEU A 256 -17.33 -6.50 -6.86
CA LEU A 256 -18.18 -6.02 -5.76
C LEU A 256 -18.05 -6.93 -4.53
N ASP A 257 -18.01 -8.25 -4.71
CA ASP A 257 -17.77 -9.20 -3.62
C ASP A 257 -16.38 -8.98 -2.99
N LEU A 258 -15.36 -8.64 -3.80
CA LEU A 258 -14.05 -8.23 -3.30
C LEU A 258 -14.13 -6.93 -2.49
N ALA A 259 -14.82 -5.90 -2.99
CA ALA A 259 -15.00 -4.64 -2.28
C ALA A 259 -15.61 -4.87 -0.89
N GLU A 260 -16.61 -5.74 -0.79
CA GLU A 260 -17.22 -6.08 0.49
C GLU A 260 -16.27 -6.84 1.43
N LYS A 261 -15.47 -7.78 0.90
CA LYS A 261 -14.41 -8.46 1.68
C LYS A 261 -13.36 -7.48 2.21
N LEU A 262 -12.99 -6.47 1.42
CA LEU A 262 -12.05 -5.43 1.83
C LEU A 262 -12.65 -4.54 2.94
N ARG A 263 -13.94 -4.21 2.83
CA ARG A 263 -14.68 -3.40 3.81
C ARG A 263 -14.85 -4.11 5.15
N THR A 264 -15.19 -5.39 5.13
CA THR A 264 -15.58 -6.18 6.31
C THR A 264 -14.43 -6.92 6.99
N SER A 265 -13.22 -6.86 6.43
CA SER A 265 -12.04 -7.53 6.98
C SER A 265 -11.79 -7.11 8.45
N THR A 266 -12.14 -8.00 9.40
CA THR A 266 -11.92 -7.79 10.83
C THR A 266 -10.47 -8.11 11.21
N GLY A 267 -9.87 -7.28 12.09
CA GLY A 267 -8.57 -7.52 12.73
C GLY A 267 -7.35 -7.03 11.95
N ARG A 268 -7.47 -6.76 10.65
CA ARG A 268 -6.35 -6.33 9.78
C ARG A 268 -6.79 -5.39 8.64
N GLY A 269 -7.94 -4.74 8.78
CA GLY A 269 -8.44 -3.81 7.77
C GLY A 269 -7.58 -2.54 7.76
N MET A 270 -6.90 -2.29 6.65
CA MET A 270 -6.16 -1.05 6.43
C MET A 270 -7.13 0.04 5.96
N VAL A 271 -6.81 1.30 6.24
CA VAL A 271 -7.52 2.45 5.67
C VAL A 271 -7.57 2.34 4.14
N MET A 272 -6.46 1.94 3.53
CA MET A 272 -6.34 1.76 2.08
C MET A 272 -7.28 0.67 1.51
N ASP A 273 -7.56 -0.40 2.27
CA ASP A 273 -8.48 -1.45 1.81
C ASP A 273 -9.92 -0.92 1.75
N ARG A 274 -10.32 -0.10 2.73
CA ARG A 274 -11.64 0.54 2.74
C ARG A 274 -11.77 1.57 1.62
N MET A 275 -10.70 2.33 1.36
CA MET A 275 -10.67 3.26 0.23
C MET A 275 -10.74 2.52 -1.11
N ALA A 276 -10.02 1.40 -1.26
CA ALA A 276 -10.09 0.55 -2.45
C ALA A 276 -11.52 0.04 -2.67
N ALA A 277 -12.19 -0.46 -1.63
CA ALA A 277 -13.57 -0.91 -1.70
C ALA A 277 -14.51 0.19 -2.25
N THR A 278 -14.43 1.40 -1.71
CA THR A 278 -15.25 2.53 -2.19
C THR A 278 -14.93 2.90 -3.64
N MET A 279 -13.66 2.85 -4.05
CA MET A 279 -13.30 3.14 -5.45
C MET A 279 -13.77 2.05 -6.41
N ILE A 280 -13.69 0.77 -6.01
CA ILE A 280 -14.22 -0.35 -6.79
C ILE A 280 -15.73 -0.16 -7.00
N ASP A 281 -16.48 0.10 -5.92
CA ASP A 281 -17.92 0.38 -6.00
C ASP A 281 -18.19 1.56 -6.96
N SER A 282 -17.46 2.67 -6.79
CA SER A 282 -17.65 3.86 -7.63
C SER A 282 -17.39 3.60 -9.12
N HIS A 283 -16.36 2.83 -9.47
CA HIS A 283 -16.05 2.52 -10.85
C HIS A 283 -17.12 1.61 -11.47
N LEU A 284 -17.46 0.51 -10.80
CA LEU A 284 -18.42 -0.46 -11.35
C LEU A 284 -19.83 0.10 -11.43
N LEU A 285 -20.29 0.76 -10.37
CA LEU A 285 -21.65 1.29 -10.28
C LEU A 285 -21.87 2.52 -11.18
N SER A 286 -20.80 3.11 -11.75
CA SER A 286 -20.93 4.13 -12.79
C SER A 286 -21.62 3.62 -14.05
N GLN A 287 -21.65 2.30 -14.25
CA GLN A 287 -22.30 1.63 -15.37
C GLN A 287 -23.77 1.29 -15.10
N PHE A 288 -24.33 1.68 -13.95
CA PHE A 288 -25.71 1.38 -13.53
C PHE A 288 -26.53 2.66 -13.46
N GLU A 289 -27.84 2.57 -13.66
CA GLU A 289 -28.74 3.68 -13.34
C GLU A 289 -28.83 3.84 -11.81
N LEU A 290 -29.06 5.06 -11.33
CA LEU A 290 -29.11 5.34 -9.89
C LEU A 290 -30.23 4.57 -9.17
N SER A 291 -31.29 4.23 -9.90
CA SER A 291 -32.44 3.43 -9.45
C SER A 291 -32.26 1.93 -9.66
N ASP A 292 -31.17 1.48 -10.29
CA ASP A 292 -30.89 0.05 -10.43
C ASP A 292 -30.46 -0.53 -9.07
N ASP A 293 -30.90 -1.75 -8.80
CA ASP A 293 -30.36 -2.52 -7.68
C ASP A 293 -28.91 -2.92 -7.93
N VAL A 294 -28.07 -2.78 -6.91
CA VAL A 294 -26.73 -3.34 -6.91
C VAL A 294 -26.84 -4.87 -6.93
N PRO A 295 -26.12 -5.58 -7.83
CA PRO A 295 -26.24 -7.02 -7.98
C PRO A 295 -26.08 -7.78 -6.66
N GLY A 296 -27.11 -8.52 -6.26
CA GLY A 296 -27.07 -9.43 -5.10
C GLY A 296 -27.26 -8.78 -3.73
N THR A 297 -27.55 -7.48 -3.64
CA THR A 297 -27.72 -6.78 -2.36
C THR A 297 -29.15 -6.27 -2.10
N GLY A 298 -29.93 -6.02 -3.15
CA GLY A 298 -31.26 -5.38 -3.03
C GLY A 298 -31.19 -3.93 -2.54
N VAL A 299 -30.01 -3.30 -2.65
CA VAL A 299 -29.76 -1.90 -2.32
C VAL A 299 -29.63 -1.11 -3.62
N PHE A 300 -30.25 0.06 -3.71
CA PHE A 300 -30.13 0.88 -4.90
C PHE A 300 -28.70 1.40 -5.10
N THR A 301 -28.32 1.55 -6.37
CA THR A 301 -27.01 2.09 -6.78
C THR A 301 -26.71 3.43 -6.11
N ILE A 302 -27.69 4.33 -6.05
CA ILE A 302 -27.52 5.63 -5.37
C ILE A 302 -27.19 5.48 -3.89
N GLU A 303 -27.87 4.58 -3.18
CA GLU A 303 -27.68 4.34 -1.74
C GLU A 303 -26.30 3.76 -1.46
N GLN A 304 -25.85 2.80 -2.27
CA GLN A 304 -24.51 2.21 -2.14
C GLN A 304 -23.41 3.26 -2.39
N LEU A 305 -23.56 4.09 -3.42
CA LEU A 305 -22.62 5.17 -3.70
C LEU A 305 -22.61 6.24 -2.60
N GLU A 306 -23.76 6.56 -2.01
CA GLU A 306 -23.87 7.48 -0.87
C GLU A 306 -23.19 6.92 0.38
N LYS A 307 -23.45 5.65 0.71
CA LYS A 307 -22.79 4.94 1.79
C LYS A 307 -21.26 4.97 1.62
N GLY A 308 -20.75 4.62 0.44
CA GLY A 308 -19.31 4.65 0.17
C GLY A 308 -18.70 6.05 0.32
N ARG A 309 -19.39 7.10 -0.13
CA ARG A 309 -18.95 8.50 0.07
C ARG A 309 -18.89 8.87 1.55
N TYR A 310 -19.93 8.54 2.31
CA TYR A 310 -19.98 8.80 3.74
C TYR A 310 -18.86 8.06 4.48
N GLU A 311 -18.70 6.75 4.24
CA GLU A 311 -17.64 5.93 4.83
C GLU A 311 -16.25 6.49 4.55
N SER A 312 -15.94 6.84 3.29
CA SER A 312 -14.66 7.44 2.94
C SER A 312 -14.44 8.78 3.64
N SER A 313 -15.46 9.63 3.72
CA SER A 313 -15.34 10.93 4.40
C SER A 313 -15.08 10.79 5.90
N GLU A 314 -15.75 9.85 6.58
CA GLU A 314 -15.56 9.58 8.00
C GLU A 314 -14.17 9.00 8.28
N ILE A 315 -13.70 8.07 7.44
CA ILE A 315 -12.35 7.51 7.56
C ILE A 315 -11.30 8.60 7.36
N MET A 316 -11.44 9.47 6.36
CA MET A 316 -10.50 10.56 6.14
C MET A 316 -10.52 11.57 7.29
N ALA A 317 -11.70 11.88 7.83
CA ALA A 317 -11.81 12.74 9.01
C ALA A 317 -11.17 12.10 10.25
N LEU A 318 -11.29 10.77 10.42
CA LEU A 318 -10.62 10.01 11.47
C LEU A 318 -9.09 10.07 11.32
N VAL A 319 -8.56 9.81 10.11
CA VAL A 319 -7.11 9.89 9.81
C VAL A 319 -6.58 11.27 10.15
N GLU A 320 -7.25 12.33 9.72
CA GLU A 320 -6.81 13.71 9.92
C GLU A 320 -6.89 14.12 11.41
N ARG A 321 -7.92 13.68 12.14
CA ARG A 321 -7.97 13.84 13.61
C ARG A 321 -6.82 13.08 14.30
N CYS A 322 -6.61 11.82 13.95
CA CYS A 322 -5.55 10.99 14.52
C CYS A 322 -4.17 11.59 14.27
N LYS A 323 -3.90 12.04 13.04
CA LYS A 323 -2.65 12.70 12.65
C LYS A 323 -2.35 13.94 13.49
N ARG A 324 -3.35 14.78 13.79
CA ARG A 324 -3.18 15.95 14.66
C ARG A 324 -2.91 15.59 16.13
N LEU A 325 -3.40 14.44 16.59
CA LEU A 325 -3.23 13.97 17.95
C LEU A 325 -1.92 13.19 18.13
N MET A 326 -1.47 12.46 17.10
CA MET A 326 -0.31 11.57 17.18
C MET A 326 0.93 12.22 17.81
N PRO A 327 1.34 13.46 17.44
CA PRO A 327 2.52 14.10 18.04
C PRO A 327 2.42 14.36 19.55
N LYS A 328 1.22 14.24 20.14
CA LYS A 328 0.94 14.48 21.56
C LYS A 328 0.99 13.20 22.40
N LEU A 329 1.07 12.03 21.76
CA LEU A 329 1.10 10.76 22.48
C LEU A 329 2.42 10.59 23.20
N SER A 330 2.34 10.11 24.44
CA SER A 330 3.47 9.56 25.17
C SER A 330 3.97 8.26 24.55
N ASP A 331 5.20 7.87 24.87
CA ASP A 331 5.77 6.58 24.42
C ASP A 331 4.90 5.38 24.81
N THR A 332 4.24 5.44 25.96
CA THR A 332 3.30 4.39 26.40
C THR A 332 2.07 4.34 25.49
N GLU A 333 1.51 5.48 25.12
CA GLU A 333 0.37 5.55 24.20
C GLU A 333 0.77 5.13 22.77
N VAL A 334 1.98 5.47 22.33
CA VAL A 334 2.52 4.99 21.04
C VAL A 334 2.63 3.46 21.03
N LYS A 335 3.15 2.85 22.09
CA LYS A 335 3.20 1.37 22.21
C LYS A 335 1.81 0.75 22.16
N GLN A 336 0.84 1.36 22.84
CA GLN A 336 -0.55 0.89 22.80
C GLN A 336 -1.16 1.04 21.41
N PHE A 337 -0.91 2.15 20.72
CA PHE A 337 -1.34 2.38 19.35
C PHE A 337 -0.80 1.30 18.40
N LEU A 338 0.52 1.05 18.40
CA LEU A 338 1.16 0.04 17.55
C LEU A 338 0.61 -1.37 17.86
N ARG A 339 0.41 -1.69 19.13
CA ARG A 339 -0.20 -2.97 19.55
C ARG A 339 -1.63 -3.11 19.03
N ARG A 340 -2.46 -2.06 19.16
CA ARG A 340 -3.83 -2.06 18.63
C ARG A 340 -3.85 -2.17 17.12
N MET A 341 -2.94 -1.48 16.43
CA MET A 341 -2.82 -1.59 14.97
C MET A 341 -2.57 -3.05 14.55
N SER A 342 -1.68 -3.76 15.26
CA SER A 342 -1.37 -5.16 14.98
C SER A 342 -2.49 -6.15 15.33
N ILE A 343 -3.36 -5.85 16.29
CA ILE A 343 -4.38 -6.80 16.80
C ILE A 343 -5.79 -6.48 16.29
N GLU A 344 -6.15 -5.20 16.29
CA GLU A 344 -7.48 -4.68 16.03
C GLU A 344 -7.58 -4.04 14.63
N GLY A 345 -6.44 -3.72 14.01
CA GLY A 345 -6.34 -3.03 12.73
C GLY A 345 -6.18 -1.51 12.87
N GLU A 346 -5.76 -0.88 11.77
CA GLU A 346 -5.39 0.53 11.71
C GLU A 346 -6.54 1.46 12.13
N VAL A 347 -7.74 1.23 11.61
CA VAL A 347 -8.92 2.07 11.90
C VAL A 347 -9.27 2.06 13.39
N LYS A 348 -9.27 0.88 14.02
CA LYS A 348 -9.57 0.75 15.46
C LYS A 348 -8.49 1.39 16.34
N ALA A 349 -7.22 1.27 15.95
CA ALA A 349 -6.13 1.96 16.62
C ALA A 349 -6.30 3.50 16.54
N MET A 350 -6.68 4.03 15.38
CA MET A 350 -6.95 5.47 15.20
C MET A 350 -8.17 5.94 16.01
N GLU A 351 -9.26 5.18 16.02
CA GLU A 351 -10.46 5.47 16.83
C GLU A 351 -10.10 5.57 18.31
N TRP A 352 -9.29 4.64 18.82
CA TRP A 352 -8.82 4.66 20.20
C TRP A 352 -8.02 5.94 20.53
N VAL A 353 -7.11 6.37 19.65
CA VAL A 353 -6.36 7.62 19.83
C VAL A 353 -7.30 8.81 19.92
N VAL A 354 -8.24 8.91 18.98
CA VAL A 354 -9.19 10.03 18.96
C VAL A 354 -10.03 10.03 20.24
N GLN A 355 -10.65 8.90 20.59
CA GLN A 355 -11.50 8.79 21.79
C GLN A 355 -10.76 9.14 23.08
N THR A 356 -9.54 8.62 23.24
CA THR A 356 -8.72 8.83 24.44
C THR A 356 -8.37 10.31 24.64
N HIS A 357 -8.11 11.05 23.55
CA HIS A 357 -7.74 12.47 23.62
C HIS A 357 -8.90 13.45 23.40
N THR A 358 -10.11 12.98 23.04
CA THR A 358 -11.32 13.82 23.01
C THR A 358 -12.17 13.69 24.27
N ALA A 359 -12.08 12.58 25.00
CA ALA A 359 -12.81 12.35 26.25
C ALA A 359 -12.21 13.08 27.46
N VAL A 360 -11.01 13.66 27.31
CA VAL A 360 -10.40 14.56 28.29
C VAL A 360 -10.88 15.99 27.99
N LYS A 361 -12.11 16.30 28.43
CA LYS A 361 -12.63 17.67 28.57
C LYS A 361 -13.41 17.81 29.86
#